data_AF-A0A7X3YA13-F1
#
_entry.id   AF-A0A7X3YA13-F1
#
_cell.length_a   1.000
_cell.length_b   1.000
_cell.length_c   1.000
_cell.angle_alpha   90.00
_cell.angle_beta   90.00
_cell.angle_gamma   90.00
#
_symmetry.space_group_name_H-M   'P 1'
#
loop_
_entity.id
_entity.type
_entity.pdbx_description
1 polymer ?
#
loop_
_entity_poly.entity_id
_entity_poly.type
_entity_poly.pdbx_seq_one_letter_code
_entity_poly.pdbx_strand_id
1 'polypeptide(L)'
;MQKNARAYVFAGMELLPEVLIPFVKERLDKARPRDWQRRQVELELNLHRRDGNVEWDQAALLRAIDLYWREAFASVLGRSERSMVNELREVRNGLSHNRHFSFDEAERALDTMCRLMDAVGATVVARRLRDMRDEITRKRLADSPQERGKAEDSTRRPRIMRDATTRKKLDLAPPGEAETAAPSAAAAAAPQNGFRQADFDAELCRMRAEARAAGHDKRRVVSRDLH
;
A
#
# COMPACT_ATOMS: atom_id res chain seq x y z
N MET A 1 -15.36 18.05 3.15
CA MET A 1 -14.25 18.54 2.29
C MET A 1 -13.85 17.40 1.36
N GLN A 2 -14.03 17.54 0.05
CA GLN A 2 -13.59 16.49 -0.90
C GLN A 2 -12.06 16.35 -0.79
N LYS A 3 -11.59 15.14 -0.48
CA LYS A 3 -10.15 14.85 -0.50
C LYS A 3 -9.68 14.87 -1.97
N ASN A 4 -8.81 15.82 -2.29
CA ASN A 4 -8.13 15.89 -3.59
C ASN A 4 -7.07 14.77 -3.71
N ALA A 5 -6.62 14.42 -4.92
CA ALA A 5 -5.62 13.36 -5.17
C ALA A 5 -4.39 13.48 -4.26
N ARG A 6 -3.83 14.69 -4.10
CA ARG A 6 -2.73 14.98 -3.16
C ARG A 6 -3.04 14.59 -1.71
N ALA A 7 -4.27 14.80 -1.26
CA ALA A 7 -4.66 14.49 0.13
C ALA A 7 -4.67 12.98 0.40
N TYR A 8 -4.98 12.16 -0.60
CA TYR A 8 -4.85 10.69 -0.49
C TYR A 8 -3.39 10.27 -0.38
N VAL A 9 -2.52 10.83 -1.22
CA VAL A 9 -1.08 10.53 -1.19
C VAL A 9 -0.49 10.95 0.16
N PHE A 10 -0.83 12.15 0.65
CA PHE A 10 -0.42 12.61 1.97
C PHE A 10 -0.90 11.65 3.08
N ALA A 11 -2.19 11.32 3.10
CA ALA A 11 -2.73 10.40 4.09
C ALA A 11 -2.07 9.00 4.03
N GLY A 12 -1.70 8.51 2.84
CA GLY A 12 -0.99 7.24 2.69
C GLY A 12 0.44 7.32 3.22
N MET A 13 1.14 8.41 2.93
CA MET A 13 2.49 8.67 3.45
C MET A 13 2.52 8.74 4.98
N GLU A 14 1.48 9.29 5.61
CA GLU A 14 1.34 9.36 7.08
C GLU A 14 1.20 7.99 7.75
N LEU A 15 0.82 6.94 7.01
CA LEU A 15 0.75 5.57 7.56
C LEU A 15 2.11 4.86 7.58
N LEU A 16 3.06 5.29 6.74
CA LEU A 16 4.35 4.61 6.60
C LEU A 16 5.19 4.62 7.89
N PRO A 17 5.30 5.74 8.65
CA PRO A 17 6.13 5.78 9.85
C PRO A 17 5.76 4.76 10.92
N GLU A 18 4.47 4.40 11.06
CA GLU A 18 3.97 3.42 12.05
C GLU A 18 4.74 2.09 11.95
N VAL A 19 5.07 1.68 10.73
CA VAL A 19 5.74 0.41 10.42
C VAL A 19 7.22 0.61 10.14
N LEU A 20 7.57 1.64 9.37
CA LEU A 20 8.95 1.82 8.90
C LEU A 20 9.88 2.24 10.04
N ILE A 21 9.42 2.97 11.06
CA ILE A 21 10.26 3.33 12.20
C ILE A 21 10.82 2.11 12.92
N PRO A 22 10.00 1.16 13.43
CA PRO A 22 10.53 -0.01 14.11
C PRO A 22 11.36 -0.89 13.16
N PHE A 23 10.94 -1.06 11.91
CA PHE A 23 11.68 -1.84 10.92
C PHE A 23 13.09 -1.28 10.65
N VAL A 24 13.19 0.03 10.38
CA VAL A 24 14.48 0.69 10.12
C VAL A 24 15.38 0.64 11.35
N LYS A 25 14.82 0.92 12.55
CA LYS A 25 15.58 0.86 13.79
C LYS A 25 16.16 -0.53 14.04
N GLU A 26 15.36 -1.59 13.93
CA GLU A 26 15.82 -2.96 14.12
C GLU A 26 16.92 -3.35 13.11
N ARG A 27 16.76 -2.96 11.84
CA ARG A 27 17.71 -3.29 10.77
C ARG A 27 19.04 -2.56 10.95
N LEU A 28 18.99 -1.27 11.26
CA LEU A 28 20.20 -0.48 11.52
C LEU A 28 20.91 -0.93 12.80
N ASP A 29 20.15 -1.33 13.82
CA ASP A 29 20.72 -1.85 15.07
C ASP A 29 21.46 -3.17 14.86
N LYS A 30 20.87 -4.10 14.09
CA LYS A 30 21.53 -5.36 13.72
C LYS A 30 22.76 -5.15 12.84
N ALA A 31 22.71 -4.20 11.90
CA ALA A 31 23.83 -3.93 11.00
C ALA A 31 24.97 -3.17 11.68
N ARG A 32 24.65 -2.22 12.59
CA ARG A 32 25.62 -1.31 13.22
C ARG A 32 25.23 -0.93 14.67
N PRO A 33 25.37 -1.83 15.66
CA PRO A 33 24.85 -1.65 17.03
C PRO A 33 25.36 -0.43 17.81
N ARG A 34 26.44 0.23 17.38
CA ARG A 34 27.06 1.37 18.09
C ARG A 34 27.14 2.68 17.29
N ASP A 35 26.74 2.66 16.02
CA ASP A 35 27.15 3.69 15.05
C ASP A 35 25.99 4.39 14.39
N TRP A 36 24.84 3.73 14.22
CA TRP A 36 23.75 4.32 13.45
C TRP A 36 23.06 5.48 14.18
N GLN A 37 23.17 5.58 15.51
CA GLN A 37 22.66 6.73 16.29
C GLN A 37 23.70 7.83 16.52
N ARG A 38 24.91 7.71 15.94
CA ARG A 38 25.92 8.77 16.05
C ARG A 38 25.56 9.97 15.19
N ARG A 39 26.19 11.10 15.52
CA ARG A 39 26.03 12.40 14.84
C ARG A 39 26.22 12.35 13.32
N GLN A 40 27.00 11.40 12.79
CA GLN A 40 27.18 11.26 11.34
C GLN A 40 25.90 10.83 10.63
N VAL A 41 25.13 9.88 11.18
CA VAL A 41 23.85 9.46 10.60
C VAL A 41 22.79 10.53 10.77
N GLU A 42 22.81 11.26 11.90
CA GLU A 42 21.95 12.42 12.10
C GLU A 42 22.18 13.49 11.02
N LEU A 43 23.45 13.76 10.68
CA LEU A 43 23.83 14.69 9.61
C LEU A 43 23.47 14.14 8.22
N GLU A 44 23.76 12.87 7.95
CA GLU A 44 23.49 12.24 6.65
C GLU A 44 21.98 12.16 6.36
N LEU A 45 21.15 12.03 7.39
CA LEU A 45 19.69 11.95 7.26
C LEU A 45 18.97 13.26 7.61
N ASN A 46 19.69 14.31 8.00
CA ASN A 46 19.15 15.57 8.53
C ASN A 46 18.14 15.34 9.67
N LEU A 47 18.41 14.36 10.53
CA LEU A 47 17.55 14.05 11.66
C LEU A 47 17.78 15.06 12.77
N HIS A 48 16.70 15.62 13.31
CA HIS A 48 16.74 16.49 14.47
C HIS A 48 16.53 15.66 15.74
N ARG A 49 17.28 15.99 16.79
CA ARG A 49 17.09 15.42 18.12
C ARG A 49 16.20 16.36 18.92
N ARG A 50 15.05 15.86 19.36
CA ARG A 50 14.14 16.55 20.28
C ARG A 50 14.05 15.74 21.57
N ASP A 51 14.33 16.37 22.71
CA ASP A 51 14.27 15.75 24.04
C ASP A 51 15.05 14.43 24.17
N GLY A 52 16.23 14.36 23.54
CA GLY A 52 17.08 13.18 23.58
C GLY A 52 16.70 12.06 22.60
N ASN A 53 15.57 12.17 21.89
CA ASN A 53 15.13 11.19 20.90
C ASN A 53 15.29 11.72 19.47
N VAL A 54 15.62 10.83 18.55
CA VAL A 54 15.79 11.13 17.12
C VAL A 54 14.40 11.15 16.47
N GLU A 55 14.00 12.28 15.89
CA GLU A 55 12.72 12.45 15.21
C GLU A 55 12.79 11.86 13.80
N TRP A 56 12.12 10.73 13.61
CA TRP A 56 12.04 10.05 12.31
C TRP A 56 10.86 10.58 11.52
N ASP A 57 11.12 11.39 10.50
CA ASP A 57 10.11 11.77 9.52
C ASP A 57 10.09 10.81 8.31
N GLN A 58 9.05 10.92 7.47
CA GLN A 58 8.90 10.09 6.27
C GLN A 58 10.10 10.22 5.31
N ALA A 59 10.67 11.43 5.24
CA ALA A 59 11.79 11.75 4.36
C ALA A 59 13.05 11.00 4.77
N ALA A 60 13.39 11.07 6.06
CA ALA A 60 14.56 10.46 6.64
C ALA A 60 14.45 8.94 6.66
N LEU A 61 13.26 8.39 6.91
CA LEU A 61 13.03 6.94 6.83
C LEU A 61 13.35 6.39 5.44
N LEU A 62 12.74 6.96 4.39
CA LEU A 62 12.98 6.51 3.02
C LEU A 62 14.43 6.75 2.58
N ARG A 63 15.05 7.85 3.03
CA ARG A 63 16.47 8.13 2.77
C ARG A 63 17.39 7.14 3.48
N ALA A 64 17.10 6.76 4.72
CA ALA A 64 17.88 5.79 5.49
C ALA A 64 17.88 4.42 4.82
N ILE A 65 16.72 3.99 4.32
CA ILE A 65 16.59 2.72 3.60
C ILE A 65 17.47 2.71 2.34
N ASP A 66 17.45 3.77 1.54
CA ASP A 66 18.29 3.83 0.32
C ASP A 66 19.79 4.02 0.63
N LEU A 67 20.14 4.83 1.62
CA LEU A 67 21.53 5.10 2.01
C LEU A 67 22.22 3.85 2.55
N TYR A 68 21.59 3.16 3.50
CA TYR A 68 22.14 1.95 4.14
C TYR A 68 21.66 0.67 3.44
N TRP A 69 21.26 0.75 2.17
CA TRP A 69 20.67 -0.36 1.44
C TRP A 69 21.54 -1.62 1.51
N ARG A 70 22.82 -1.52 1.10
CA ARG A 70 23.74 -2.65 1.06
C ARG A 70 24.07 -3.23 2.43
N GLU A 71 24.04 -2.38 3.45
CA GLU A 71 24.53 -2.71 4.79
C GLU A 71 23.44 -3.35 5.65
N ALA A 72 22.19 -2.86 5.55
CA ALA A 72 21.12 -3.23 6.47
C ALA A 72 19.87 -3.83 5.79
N PHE A 73 19.62 -3.54 4.52
CA PHE A 73 18.33 -3.85 3.87
C PHE A 73 18.42 -4.87 2.73
N ALA A 74 19.55 -4.98 2.04
CA ALA A 74 19.74 -5.84 0.87
C ALA A 74 19.59 -7.35 1.14
N SER A 75 19.65 -7.76 2.42
CA SER A 75 19.43 -9.15 2.83
C SER A 75 17.95 -9.55 2.89
N VAL A 76 17.02 -8.57 2.91
CA VAL A 76 15.59 -8.81 3.10
C VAL A 76 14.74 -8.17 2.00
N LEU A 77 15.15 -7.00 1.52
CA LEU A 77 14.49 -6.31 0.42
C LEU A 77 15.32 -6.50 -0.85
N GLY A 78 14.62 -6.79 -1.96
CA GLY A 78 15.23 -6.99 -3.27
C GLY A 78 15.39 -5.70 -4.08
N ARG A 79 15.87 -5.85 -5.31
CA ARG A 79 16.12 -4.70 -6.19
C ARG A 79 14.86 -3.92 -6.54
N SER A 80 13.73 -4.61 -6.65
CA SER A 80 12.42 -4.02 -6.92
C SER A 80 12.01 -3.06 -5.80
N GLU A 81 12.20 -3.48 -4.55
CA GLU A 81 11.88 -2.70 -3.36
C GLU A 81 12.73 -1.44 -3.27
N ARG A 82 14.00 -1.51 -3.67
CA ARG A 82 14.85 -0.32 -3.76
C ARG A 82 14.30 0.70 -4.75
N SER A 83 13.83 0.23 -5.91
CA SER A 83 13.21 1.09 -6.91
C SER A 83 11.94 1.76 -6.36
N MET A 84 11.11 1.00 -5.64
CA MET A 84 9.91 1.51 -4.98
C MET A 84 10.25 2.58 -3.94
N VAL A 85 11.28 2.36 -3.11
CA VAL A 85 11.74 3.36 -2.13
C VAL A 85 12.15 4.67 -2.82
N ASN A 86 12.88 4.61 -3.93
CA ASN A 86 13.29 5.81 -4.66
C ASN A 86 12.11 6.54 -5.30
N GLU A 87 11.14 5.81 -5.86
CA GLU A 87 9.88 6.41 -6.33
C GLU A 87 9.14 7.11 -5.18
N LEU A 88 9.01 6.50 -4.01
CA LEU A 88 8.35 7.13 -2.86
C LEU A 88 9.09 8.37 -2.36
N ARG A 89 10.42 8.42 -2.48
CA ARG A 89 11.20 9.63 -2.17
C ARG A 89 10.82 10.77 -3.10
N GLU A 90 10.64 10.51 -4.39
CA GLU A 90 10.18 11.50 -5.36
C GLU A 90 8.76 11.97 -5.08
N VAL A 91 7.85 11.04 -4.76
CA VAL A 91 6.47 11.35 -4.36
C VAL A 91 6.45 12.26 -3.13
N ARG A 92 7.20 11.90 -2.08
CA ARG A 92 7.32 12.70 -0.86
C ARG A 92 7.91 14.08 -1.15
N ASN A 93 8.93 14.16 -2.00
CA ASN A 93 9.51 15.44 -2.42
C ASN A 93 8.47 16.32 -3.16
N GLY A 94 7.63 15.71 -3.99
CA GLY A 94 6.49 16.38 -4.62
C GLY A 94 5.48 16.93 -3.60
N LEU A 95 5.21 16.19 -2.52
CA LEU A 95 4.34 16.66 -1.43
C LEU A 95 4.90 17.90 -0.73
N SER A 96 6.20 17.92 -0.42
CA SER A 96 6.86 19.06 0.23
C SER A 96 6.94 20.31 -0.65
N HIS A 97 7.03 20.14 -1.97
CA HIS A 97 6.99 21.26 -2.93
C HIS A 97 5.57 21.67 -3.34
N ASN A 98 4.54 21.15 -2.64
CA ASN A 98 3.14 21.43 -2.93
C ASN A 98 2.76 21.21 -4.41
N ARG A 99 3.37 20.19 -5.04
CA ARG A 99 3.11 19.82 -6.43
C ARG A 99 1.65 19.35 -6.59
N HIS A 100 1.06 19.63 -7.74
CA HIS A 100 -0.22 19.06 -8.15
C HIS A 100 -0.05 17.59 -8.53
N PHE A 101 -0.87 16.72 -7.95
CA PHE A 101 -0.90 15.28 -8.26
C PHE A 101 -2.12 14.97 -9.12
N SER A 102 -1.92 14.25 -10.23
CA SER A 102 -3.04 13.65 -10.96
C SER A 102 -3.63 12.46 -10.20
N PHE A 103 -4.85 12.04 -10.56
CA PHE A 103 -5.46 10.84 -10.00
C PHE A 103 -4.62 9.58 -10.30
N ASP A 104 -4.07 9.46 -11.50
CA ASP A 104 -3.22 8.33 -11.89
C ASP A 104 -1.89 8.31 -11.14
N GLU A 105 -1.28 9.48 -10.91
CA GLU A 105 -0.06 9.58 -10.10
C GLU A 105 -0.32 9.21 -8.64
N ALA A 106 -1.47 9.61 -8.11
CA ALA A 106 -1.86 9.27 -6.74
C ALA A 106 -2.17 7.77 -6.59
N GLU A 107 -2.87 7.16 -7.54
CA GLU A 107 -3.09 5.70 -7.57
C GLU A 107 -1.76 4.93 -7.61
N ARG A 108 -0.85 5.32 -8.50
CA ARG A 108 0.48 4.70 -8.61
C ARG A 108 1.28 4.85 -7.32
N ALA A 109 1.28 6.04 -6.73
CA ALA A 109 1.95 6.28 -5.45
C ALA A 109 1.40 5.36 -4.34
N LEU A 110 0.08 5.22 -4.23
CA LEU A 110 -0.55 4.33 -3.24
C LEU A 110 -0.25 2.85 -3.51
N ASP A 111 -0.18 2.43 -4.77
CA ASP A 111 0.22 1.06 -5.13
C ASP A 111 1.68 0.77 -4.74
N THR A 112 2.60 1.69 -5.05
CA THR A 112 4.01 1.59 -4.64
C THR A 112 4.14 1.53 -3.12
N MET A 113 3.38 2.34 -2.37
CA MET A 113 3.33 2.26 -0.91
C MET A 113 2.83 0.87 -0.45
N CYS A 114 1.74 0.36 -1.03
CA CYS A 114 1.17 -0.93 -0.68
C CYS A 114 2.18 -2.06 -0.89
N ARG A 115 2.82 -2.11 -2.06
CA ARG A 115 3.81 -3.15 -2.41
C ARG A 115 5.04 -3.11 -1.52
N LEU A 116 5.50 -1.91 -1.15
CA LEU A 116 6.60 -1.78 -0.18
C LEU A 116 6.19 -2.27 1.21
N MET A 117 4.98 -1.92 1.68
CA MET A 117 4.49 -2.40 2.98
C MET A 117 4.31 -3.92 3.01
N ASP A 118 3.81 -4.52 1.92
CA ASP A 118 3.73 -5.98 1.77
C ASP A 118 5.12 -6.62 1.83
N ALA A 119 6.13 -6.05 1.15
CA ALA A 119 7.50 -6.55 1.17
C ALA A 119 8.17 -6.46 2.57
N VAL A 120 7.76 -5.48 3.38
CA VAL A 120 8.21 -5.32 4.78
C VAL A 120 7.43 -6.24 5.73
N GLY A 121 6.39 -6.93 5.27
CA GLY A 121 5.53 -7.82 6.07
C GLY A 121 4.38 -7.11 6.80
N ALA A 122 4.11 -5.84 6.46
CA ALA A 122 3.11 -5.01 7.11
C ALA A 122 1.75 -5.05 6.40
N THR A 123 1.16 -6.24 6.35
CA THR A 123 -0.07 -6.55 5.59
C THR A 123 -1.27 -5.70 6.02
N VAL A 124 -1.37 -5.31 7.31
CA VAL A 124 -2.45 -4.47 7.81
C VAL A 124 -2.40 -3.06 7.22
N VAL A 125 -1.21 -2.44 7.19
CA VAL A 125 -1.05 -1.10 6.60
C VAL A 125 -1.15 -1.16 5.09
N ALA A 126 -0.59 -2.20 4.46
CA ALA A 126 -0.75 -2.45 3.03
C ALA A 126 -2.23 -2.55 2.63
N ARG A 127 -3.06 -3.25 3.42
CA ARG A 127 -4.51 -3.31 3.18
C ARG A 127 -5.18 -1.94 3.27
N ARG A 128 -4.85 -1.13 4.27
CA ARG A 128 -5.39 0.25 4.38
C ARG A 128 -5.02 1.10 3.16
N LEU A 129 -3.78 1.00 2.69
CA LEU A 129 -3.31 1.70 1.48
C LEU A 129 -4.07 1.22 0.23
N ARG A 130 -4.34 -0.09 0.14
CA ARG A 130 -5.15 -0.67 -0.93
C ARG A 130 -6.59 -0.16 -0.92
N ASP A 131 -7.22 -0.08 0.26
CA ASP A 131 -8.57 0.47 0.41
C ASP A 131 -8.63 1.94 -0.05
N MET A 132 -7.60 2.73 0.30
CA MET A 132 -7.46 4.11 -0.15
C MET A 132 -7.27 4.23 -1.66
N ARG A 133 -6.47 3.32 -2.26
CA ARG A 133 -6.28 3.24 -3.72
C ARG A 133 -7.61 2.92 -4.41
N ASP A 134 -8.36 1.96 -3.91
CA ASP A 134 -9.64 1.59 -4.51
C ASP A 134 -10.68 2.72 -4.37
N GLU A 135 -10.60 3.53 -3.30
CA GLU A 135 -11.43 4.73 -3.13
C GLU A 135 -11.13 5.80 -4.18
N ILE A 136 -9.84 6.09 -4.43
CA ILE A 136 -9.46 7.09 -5.43
C ILE A 136 -9.82 6.63 -6.86
N THR A 137 -9.70 5.34 -7.16
CA THR A 137 -10.14 4.77 -8.44
C THR A 137 -11.64 4.89 -8.65
N ARG A 138 -12.45 4.57 -7.63
CA ARG A 138 -13.90 4.76 -7.71
C ARG A 138 -14.27 6.22 -7.97
N LYS A 139 -13.57 7.17 -7.36
CA LYS A 139 -13.80 8.61 -7.57
C LYS A 139 -13.47 9.04 -8.99
N ARG A 140 -12.31 8.62 -9.50
CA ARG A 140 -11.88 8.90 -10.87
C ARG A 140 -12.90 8.39 -11.90
N LEU A 141 -13.43 7.18 -11.69
CA LEU A 141 -14.46 6.61 -12.57
C LEU A 141 -15.76 7.42 -12.50
N ALA A 142 -16.24 7.77 -11.30
CA ALA A 142 -17.43 8.60 -11.12
C ALA A 142 -17.31 9.99 -11.75
N ASP A 143 -16.11 10.56 -11.77
CA ASP A 143 -15.84 11.85 -12.42
C ASP A 143 -15.63 11.75 -13.93
N SER A 144 -15.55 10.55 -14.50
CA SER A 144 -15.32 10.35 -15.93
C SER A 144 -16.56 10.73 -16.76
N PRO A 145 -16.41 11.45 -17.90
CA PRO A 145 -17.53 11.93 -18.71
C PRO A 145 -18.50 10.83 -19.19
N GLN A 146 -18.00 9.61 -19.35
CA GLN A 146 -18.79 8.45 -19.79
C GLN A 146 -19.83 8.01 -18.74
N GLU A 147 -19.54 8.13 -17.45
CA GLU A 147 -20.50 7.81 -16.39
C GLU A 147 -21.53 8.93 -16.21
N ARG A 148 -21.11 10.20 -16.39
CA ARG A 148 -22.03 11.35 -16.41
C ARG A 148 -23.04 11.24 -17.55
N GLY A 149 -22.59 10.89 -18.75
CA GLY A 149 -23.47 10.68 -19.91
C GLY A 149 -24.48 9.53 -19.72
N LYS A 150 -24.10 8.43 -19.03
CA LYS A 150 -25.02 7.32 -18.71
C LYS A 150 -26.05 7.68 -17.63
N ALA A 151 -25.66 8.47 -16.63
CA ALA A 151 -26.59 8.98 -15.63
C ALA A 151 -27.63 9.92 -16.28
N GLU A 152 -27.17 10.81 -17.17
CA GLU A 152 -28.03 11.70 -17.95
C GLU A 152 -28.94 10.94 -18.92
N ASP A 153 -28.43 9.92 -19.61
CA ASP A 153 -29.19 9.08 -20.56
C ASP A 153 -30.24 8.19 -19.84
N SER A 154 -29.94 7.64 -18.67
CA SER A 154 -30.93 6.87 -17.88
C SER A 154 -32.11 7.73 -17.39
N THR A 155 -31.91 9.05 -17.26
CA THR A 155 -32.94 10.00 -16.85
C THR A 155 -33.80 10.43 -18.05
N ARG A 156 -33.29 10.30 -19.29
CA ARG A 156 -34.06 10.42 -20.53
C ARG A 156 -34.76 9.10 -20.84
N ARG A 157 -35.94 8.89 -20.25
CA ARG A 157 -36.86 7.84 -20.70
C ARG A 157 -37.04 7.91 -22.22
N PRO A 158 -36.74 6.88 -23.02
CA PRO A 158 -37.11 6.89 -24.41
C PRO A 158 -38.64 6.76 -24.45
N ARG A 159 -39.31 7.83 -24.86
CA ARG A 159 -40.74 7.82 -25.19
C ARG A 159 -40.86 7.09 -26.52
N ILE A 160 -40.75 5.75 -26.50
CA ILE A 160 -41.05 4.93 -27.67
C ILE A 160 -42.57 4.93 -27.82
N MET A 161 -43.09 5.89 -28.58
CA MET A 161 -44.37 5.71 -29.25
C MET A 161 -44.19 4.59 -30.26
N ARG A 162 -44.88 3.48 -30.03
CA ARG A 162 -45.09 2.44 -31.04
C ARG A 162 -46.23 2.92 -31.93
N ASP A 163 -45.88 3.47 -33.09
CA ASP A 163 -46.79 3.55 -34.23
C ASP A 163 -46.03 3.22 -35.50
N ALA A 164 -46.45 2.13 -36.16
CA ALA A 164 -46.60 2.00 -37.60
C ALA A 164 -46.54 0.51 -38.01
N THR A 165 -47.73 -0.03 -38.22
CA THR A 165 -48.00 -1.06 -39.22
C THR A 165 -47.27 -0.77 -40.54
N THR A 166 -46.37 -1.65 -40.99
CA THR A 166 -46.24 -2.07 -42.40
C THR A 166 -45.44 -3.37 -42.45
N ARG A 167 -46.11 -4.46 -42.82
CA ARG A 167 -45.46 -5.70 -43.24
C ARG A 167 -44.79 -5.45 -44.59
N LYS A 168 -43.47 -5.63 -44.69
CA LYS A 168 -42.83 -5.93 -45.98
C LYS A 168 -41.92 -7.14 -45.81
N LYS A 169 -42.39 -8.24 -46.39
CA LYS A 169 -41.68 -9.50 -46.55
C LYS A 169 -40.59 -9.27 -47.60
N LEU A 170 -39.34 -9.54 -47.27
CA LEU A 170 -38.29 -9.75 -48.28
C LEU A 170 -37.47 -10.94 -47.82
N ASP A 171 -37.70 -12.06 -48.50
CA ASP A 171 -36.90 -13.27 -48.44
C ASP A 171 -35.49 -12.99 -48.99
N LEU A 172 -34.42 -13.56 -48.38
CA LEU A 172 -33.41 -14.40 -49.06
C LEU A 172 -32.24 -14.83 -48.13
N ALA A 173 -32.27 -16.13 -47.77
CA ALA A 173 -31.22 -17.15 -47.55
C ALA A 173 -29.97 -16.95 -46.63
N PRO A 174 -29.45 -18.04 -46.01
CA PRO A 174 -28.50 -18.02 -44.89
C PRO A 174 -27.06 -18.39 -45.27
N PRO A 175 -26.10 -18.24 -44.34
CA PRO A 175 -25.10 -19.27 -44.08
C PRO A 175 -25.18 -19.65 -42.58
N GLY A 176 -25.20 -20.92 -42.19
CA GLY A 176 -24.12 -21.89 -42.33
C GLY A 176 -23.64 -22.23 -40.91
N GLU A 177 -24.10 -23.38 -40.40
CA GLU A 177 -23.43 -24.34 -39.50
C GLU A 177 -22.43 -23.77 -38.46
N ALA A 178 -22.80 -23.68 -37.19
CA ALA A 178 -22.55 -24.70 -36.16
C ALA A 178 -21.06 -24.94 -35.83
N GLU A 179 -20.56 -24.33 -34.75
CA GLU A 179 -19.58 -25.00 -33.89
C GLU A 179 -19.72 -24.55 -32.44
N THR A 180 -20.13 -25.50 -31.60
CA THR A 180 -20.16 -25.42 -30.15
C THR A 180 -18.77 -25.77 -29.60
N ALA A 181 -18.16 -24.91 -28.80
CA ALA A 181 -17.12 -25.32 -27.86
C ALA A 181 -17.08 -24.39 -26.64
N ALA A 182 -17.40 -24.97 -25.48
CA ALA A 182 -17.26 -24.40 -24.15
C ALA A 182 -15.76 -24.34 -23.72
N PRO A 183 -15.41 -23.67 -22.61
CA PRO A 183 -14.05 -23.22 -22.31
C PRO A 183 -13.19 -24.31 -21.66
N SER A 184 -11.96 -24.48 -22.15
CA SER A 184 -10.96 -25.34 -21.50
C SER A 184 -10.19 -24.54 -20.44
N ALA A 185 -10.31 -24.98 -19.20
CA ALA A 185 -9.51 -24.58 -18.06
C ALA A 185 -8.09 -25.16 -18.15
N ALA A 186 -7.08 -24.33 -17.90
CA ALA A 186 -5.73 -24.73 -17.48
C ALA A 186 -5.16 -23.56 -16.65
N ALA A 187 -5.32 -23.58 -15.33
CA ALA A 187 -4.43 -24.23 -14.37
C ALA A 187 -3.07 -23.49 -14.24
N ALA A 188 -3.07 -22.64 -13.21
CA ALA A 188 -1.96 -22.02 -12.53
C ALA A 188 -0.70 -22.89 -12.38
N ALA A 189 0.47 -22.30 -12.64
CA ALA A 189 1.74 -22.73 -12.10
C ALA A 189 2.47 -21.51 -11.50
N ALA A 190 2.27 -21.31 -10.20
CA ALA A 190 3.03 -20.36 -9.39
C ALA A 190 4.29 -21.08 -8.83
N PRO A 191 5.48 -20.46 -8.88
CA PRO A 191 6.67 -21.04 -8.27
C PRO A 191 6.61 -20.92 -6.74
N GLN A 192 7.04 -22.00 -6.10
CA GLN A 192 6.98 -22.22 -4.67
C GLN A 192 8.08 -21.43 -3.96
N ASN A 193 7.69 -20.46 -3.13
CA ASN A 193 8.47 -19.97 -2.00
C ASN A 193 7.47 -19.66 -0.88
N GLY A 194 6.96 -20.72 -0.25
CA GLY A 194 5.94 -20.63 0.77
C GLY A 194 6.55 -20.44 2.16
N PHE A 195 6.55 -19.21 2.66
CA PHE A 195 6.32 -19.00 4.08
C PHE A 195 4.82 -19.18 4.30
N ARG A 196 4.39 -20.23 5.00
CA ARG A 196 2.96 -20.47 5.19
C ARG A 196 2.43 -19.48 6.22
N GLN A 197 1.38 -18.75 5.86
CA GLN A 197 0.70 -17.77 6.71
C GLN A 197 0.39 -18.29 8.13
N ALA A 198 0.12 -19.60 8.26
CA ALA A 198 -0.16 -20.27 9.52
C ALA A 198 1.05 -20.30 10.49
N ASP A 199 2.28 -20.32 9.97
CA ASP A 199 3.48 -20.39 10.79
C ASP A 199 3.77 -19.03 11.45
N PHE A 200 3.49 -17.93 10.75
CA PHE A 200 3.66 -16.57 11.27
C PHE A 200 2.59 -16.17 12.29
N ASP A 201 1.33 -16.56 12.08
CA ASP A 201 0.24 -16.30 13.04
C ASP A 201 0.49 -17.04 14.36
N ALA A 202 1.04 -18.26 14.30
CA ALA A 202 1.44 -19.01 15.48
C ALA A 202 2.59 -18.31 16.24
N GLU A 203 3.55 -17.72 15.51
CA GLU A 203 4.68 -17.00 16.09
C GLU A 203 4.27 -15.66 16.71
N LEU A 204 3.36 -14.91 16.08
CA LEU A 204 2.77 -13.70 16.67
C LEU A 204 1.94 -14.00 17.92
N CYS A 205 1.23 -15.13 17.96
CA CYS A 205 0.51 -15.59 19.15
C CYS A 205 1.48 -15.93 20.30
N ARG A 206 2.63 -16.55 20.02
CA ARG A 206 3.68 -16.78 21.03
C ARG A 206 4.26 -15.48 21.54
N MET A 207 4.61 -14.55 20.65
CA MET A 207 5.18 -13.26 21.02
C MET A 207 4.21 -12.41 21.88
N ARG A 208 2.91 -12.44 21.57
CA ARG A 208 1.87 -11.78 22.39
C ARG A 208 1.67 -12.47 23.74
N ALA A 209 1.80 -13.80 23.82
CA ALA A 209 1.73 -14.54 25.07
C ALA A 209 2.96 -14.27 25.97
N GLU A 210 4.16 -14.22 25.40
CA GLU A 210 5.40 -13.86 26.09
C GLU A 210 5.36 -12.41 26.59
N ALA A 211 4.88 -11.46 25.78
CA ALA A 211 4.69 -10.08 26.21
C ALA A 211 3.68 -9.95 27.36
N ARG A 212 2.64 -10.81 27.40
CA ARG A 212 1.64 -10.85 28.47
C ARG A 212 2.19 -11.48 29.76
N ALA A 213 3.04 -12.51 29.64
CA ALA A 213 3.75 -13.12 30.76
C ALA A 213 4.77 -12.14 31.39
N ALA A 214 5.54 -11.43 30.56
CA ALA A 214 6.49 -10.41 31.01
C ALA A 214 5.80 -9.20 31.69
N GLY A 215 4.56 -8.88 31.32
CA GLY A 215 3.74 -7.87 31.99
C GLY A 215 3.19 -8.32 33.36
N HIS A 216 3.06 -9.63 33.59
CA HIS A 216 2.59 -10.19 34.85
C HIS A 216 3.71 -10.34 35.89
N ASP A 217 4.95 -10.54 35.44
CA ASP A 217 6.11 -10.68 36.33
C ASP A 217 6.52 -9.34 36.98
N LYS A 218 6.40 -8.23 36.23
CA LYS A 218 6.66 -6.88 36.76
C LYS A 218 5.67 -6.42 37.83
N ARG A 219 4.46 -7.00 37.90
CA ARG A 219 3.51 -6.72 39.00
C ARG A 219 3.75 -7.58 40.24
N ARG A 220 4.48 -8.70 40.11
CA ARG A 220 4.74 -9.63 41.22
C ARG A 220 6.00 -9.25 42.00
N VAL A 221 6.98 -8.63 41.35
CA VAL A 221 8.21 -8.14 41.99
C VAL A 221 7.95 -6.90 42.87
N VAL A 222 6.96 -6.06 42.54
CA VAL A 222 6.65 -4.85 43.32
C VAL A 222 5.92 -5.15 44.65
N SER A 223 5.39 -6.36 44.84
CA SER A 223 4.68 -6.74 46.09
C SER A 223 5.53 -7.54 47.09
N ARG A 224 6.84 -7.70 46.88
CA ARG A 224 7.70 -8.47 47.80
C ARG A 224 8.66 -7.65 48.67
N ASP A 225 8.74 -6.32 48.46
CA ASP A 225 9.60 -5.41 49.23
C ASP A 225 8.83 -4.44 50.14
N LEU A 226 7.76 -4.94 50.77
CA LEU A 226 7.06 -4.25 51.87
C LEU A 226 6.74 -5.29 52.95
N HIS A 227 7.73 -5.60 53.78
CA HIS A 227 7.62 -6.00 55.19
C HIS A 227 8.99 -5.80 55.84
#